data_AF-A0A1H3DIN9-F1
#
_entry.id   AF-A0A1H3DIN9-F1
#
_cell.length_a   1.000
_cell.length_b   1.000
_cell.length_c   1.000
_cell.angle_alpha   90.00
_cell.angle_beta   90.00
_cell.angle_gamma   90.00
#
_symmetry.space_group_name_H-M   'P 1'
#
loop_
_entity.id
_entity.type
_entity.pdbx_description
1 polymer ?
#
loop_
_entity_poly.entity_id
_entity_poly.type
_entity_poly.pdbx_seq_one_letter_code
_entity_poly.pdbx_strand_id
1 'polypeptide(L)'
;MGGLMYKDFVAIKGKRICIILLSVIALLCIMRVIFPGSMAEGMDFVLKDDAGTEINGLDIMFVTAYYSIVLTMVCFIDIWCARLSEADASSARIRNYVSSLPVSANSYVASKYVFITIATYVLISLLSITGIVLAAFTEPGRGLDLIRMCEVLMLPVTSLLILVASVELPLYILLGREKGNLTKVAIALLLVFVLIGFMLFADISWLSEKTEFLVRFINWYMKYQTEITLASYLSTVVDLFIFYLSYRITVFFKARQEA
;
A
#
# COMPACT_ATOMS: atom_id res chain seq x y z
N MET A 1 17.31 19.69 4.88
CA MET A 1 16.35 18.56 4.97
C MET A 1 16.97 17.20 4.61
N GLY A 2 17.88 17.08 3.64
CA GLY A 2 18.46 15.79 3.23
C GLY A 2 19.08 14.94 4.37
N GLY A 3 19.73 15.57 5.35
CA GLY A 3 20.28 14.85 6.51
C GLY A 3 19.24 14.25 7.46
N LEU A 4 18.02 14.79 7.52
CA LEU A 4 16.90 14.24 8.30
C LEU A 4 16.27 13.05 7.56
N MET A 5 16.10 13.17 6.24
CA MET A 5 15.58 12.09 5.41
C MET A 5 16.52 10.88 5.36
N TYR A 6 17.85 11.12 5.32
CA TYR A 6 18.81 10.03 5.39
C TYR A 6 18.76 9.29 6.74
N LYS A 7 18.57 10.02 7.83
CA LYS A 7 18.36 9.43 9.16
C LYS A 7 17.14 8.53 9.18
N ASP A 8 16.04 9.01 8.61
CA ASP A 8 14.77 8.29 8.53
C ASP A 8 14.89 7.03 7.66
N PHE A 9 15.62 7.11 6.55
CA PHE A 9 15.95 5.97 5.70
C PHE A 9 16.79 4.91 6.45
N VAL A 10 17.79 5.33 7.23
CA VAL A 10 18.59 4.42 8.05
C VAL A 10 17.77 3.79 9.18
N ALA A 11 16.89 4.58 9.82
CA ALA A 11 16.02 4.15 10.90
C ALA A 11 15.11 2.98 10.52
N ILE A 12 14.51 3.02 9.33
CA ILE A 12 13.66 1.94 8.82
C ILE A 12 14.45 0.76 8.24
N LYS A 13 15.79 0.77 8.32
CA LYS A 13 16.67 -0.17 7.61
C LYS A 13 16.42 -0.15 6.09
N GLY A 14 16.16 1.03 5.53
CA GLY A 14 15.71 1.24 4.17
C GLY A 14 16.58 0.54 3.12
N LYS A 15 17.91 0.52 3.31
CA LYS A 15 18.83 -0.21 2.42
C LYS A 15 18.47 -1.71 2.28
N ARG A 16 18.19 -2.40 3.39
CA ARG A 16 17.82 -3.83 3.34
C ARG A 16 16.47 -4.01 2.67
N ILE A 17 15.50 -3.16 2.99
CA ILE A 17 14.16 -3.22 2.42
C ILE A 17 14.22 -2.99 0.90
N CYS A 18 14.91 -1.96 0.44
CA CYS A 18 15.08 -1.68 -0.98
C CYS A 18 15.76 -2.85 -1.71
N ILE A 19 16.81 -3.44 -1.13
CA ILE A 19 17.48 -4.60 -1.75
C ILE A 19 16.52 -5.78 -1.87
N ILE A 20 15.81 -6.15 -0.80
CA ILE A 20 14.87 -7.28 -0.80
C ILE A 20 13.76 -7.03 -1.83
N LEU A 21 13.14 -5.86 -1.78
CA LEU A 21 12.00 -5.50 -2.62
C LEU A 21 12.38 -5.43 -4.10
N LEU A 22 13.52 -4.82 -4.42
CA LEU A 22 14.03 -4.75 -5.78
C LEU A 22 14.46 -6.13 -6.28
N SER A 23 15.05 -6.97 -5.42
CA SER A 23 15.43 -8.34 -5.80
C SER A 23 14.21 -9.21 -6.07
N VAL A 24 13.15 -9.13 -5.26
CA VAL A 24 11.91 -9.89 -5.45
C VAL A 24 11.20 -9.45 -6.73
N ILE A 25 11.09 -8.13 -6.96
CA ILE A 25 10.49 -7.59 -8.19
C ILE A 25 11.30 -8.00 -9.42
N ALA A 26 12.62 -7.83 -9.38
CA ALA A 26 13.50 -8.20 -10.49
C ALA A 26 13.40 -9.70 -10.78
N LEU A 27 13.40 -10.55 -9.74
CA LEU A 27 13.24 -11.99 -9.89
C LEU A 27 11.88 -12.34 -10.51
N LEU A 28 10.79 -11.69 -10.09
CA LEU A 28 9.47 -11.90 -10.69
C LEU A 28 9.45 -11.50 -12.17
N CYS A 29 10.03 -10.34 -12.51
CA CYS A 29 10.12 -9.87 -13.89
C CYS A 29 10.96 -10.80 -14.76
N ILE A 30 12.13 -11.23 -14.28
CA ILE A 30 13.02 -12.15 -15.00
C ILE A 30 12.33 -13.50 -15.21
N MET A 31 11.71 -14.04 -14.16
CA MET A 31 10.95 -15.29 -14.26
C MET A 31 9.82 -15.16 -15.28
N ARG A 32 9.13 -14.01 -15.33
CA ARG A 32 8.07 -13.78 -16.31
C ARG A 32 8.57 -13.71 -17.74
N VAL A 33 9.75 -13.12 -17.96
CA VAL A 33 10.38 -13.08 -19.29
C VAL A 33 10.82 -14.46 -19.76
N ILE A 34 11.34 -15.29 -18.84
CA ILE A 34 11.78 -16.67 -19.14
C ILE A 34 10.56 -17.58 -19.39
N PHE A 35 9.47 -17.37 -18.66
CA PHE A 35 8.22 -18.13 -18.76
C PHE A 35 7.08 -17.22 -19.24
N PRO A 36 7.04 -16.88 -20.54
CA PRO A 36 5.94 -16.13 -21.11
C PRO A 36 4.66 -16.99 -21.16
N GLY A 37 3.50 -16.33 -21.18
CA GLY A 37 2.20 -17.01 -21.19
C GLY A 37 2.04 -18.00 -22.35
N SER A 38 2.63 -17.71 -23.51
CA SER A 38 2.62 -18.60 -24.69
C SER A 38 3.26 -19.97 -24.46
N MET A 39 4.10 -20.15 -23.44
CA MET A 39 4.69 -21.46 -23.11
C MET A 39 3.73 -22.38 -22.34
N ALA A 40 2.57 -21.88 -21.91
CA ALA A 40 1.66 -22.64 -21.06
C ALA A 40 1.09 -23.90 -21.71
N GLU A 41 0.77 -23.85 -23.02
CA GLU A 41 0.29 -25.01 -23.78
C GLU A 41 1.35 -26.12 -23.88
N GLY A 42 2.62 -25.74 -24.06
CA GLY A 42 3.74 -26.69 -24.18
C GLY A 42 4.20 -27.29 -22.84
N MET A 43 3.69 -26.78 -21.71
CA MET A 43 4.08 -27.19 -20.36
C MET A 43 2.92 -27.79 -19.56
N ASP A 44 1.78 -28.11 -20.20
CA ASP A 44 0.55 -28.61 -19.56
C ASP A 44 0.01 -27.69 -18.44
N PHE A 45 0.25 -26.38 -18.55
CA PHE A 45 -0.27 -25.37 -17.59
C PHE A 45 -1.62 -24.78 -18.00
N VAL A 46 -2.33 -25.43 -18.94
CA VAL A 46 -3.68 -25.02 -19.34
C VAL A 46 -4.69 -25.70 -18.43
N LEU A 47 -5.36 -24.92 -17.60
CA LEU A 47 -6.44 -25.36 -16.72
C LEU A 47 -7.78 -25.16 -17.44
N LYS A 48 -8.78 -25.99 -17.15
CA LYS A 48 -10.15 -25.76 -17.62
C LYS A 48 -11.03 -25.35 -16.45
N ASP A 49 -11.77 -24.26 -16.62
CA ASP A 49 -12.78 -23.82 -15.66
C ASP A 49 -14.00 -24.76 -15.66
N ASP A 50 -14.87 -24.64 -14.67
CA ASP A 50 -16.14 -25.40 -14.57
C ASP A 50 -17.06 -25.15 -15.79
N ALA A 51 -16.88 -24.02 -16.48
CA ALA A 51 -17.55 -23.65 -17.74
C ALA A 51 -16.85 -24.22 -19.00
N GLY A 52 -15.80 -25.02 -18.85
CA GLY A 52 -15.03 -25.60 -19.96
C GLY A 52 -14.07 -24.64 -20.67
N THR A 53 -13.91 -23.41 -20.15
CA THR A 53 -13.03 -22.39 -20.73
C THR A 53 -11.58 -22.66 -20.35
N GLU A 54 -10.67 -22.60 -21.33
CA GLU A 54 -9.24 -22.76 -21.10
C GLU A 54 -8.66 -21.51 -20.41
N ILE A 55 -7.96 -21.71 -19.32
CA ILE A 55 -7.29 -20.68 -18.55
C ILE A 55 -5.81 -21.02 -18.46
N ASN A 56 -4.98 -20.02 -18.74
CA ASN A 56 -3.55 -20.12 -18.57
C ASN A 56 -3.18 -20.12 -17.07
N GLY A 57 -2.89 -21.29 -16.51
CA GLY A 57 -2.53 -21.47 -15.11
C GLY A 57 -1.19 -20.84 -14.76
N LEU A 58 -0.26 -20.78 -15.71
CA LEU A 58 1.03 -20.10 -15.53
C LEU A 58 0.82 -18.60 -15.32
N ASP A 59 -0.06 -17.99 -16.12
CA ASP A 59 -0.42 -16.57 -15.96
C ASP A 59 -1.09 -16.31 -14.59
N ILE A 60 -2.01 -17.17 -14.14
CA ILE A 60 -2.62 -17.06 -12.81
C ILE A 60 -1.58 -17.10 -11.70
N MET A 61 -0.55 -17.95 -11.79
CA MET A 61 0.50 -18.03 -10.77
C MET A 61 1.25 -16.70 -10.63
N PHE A 62 1.60 -16.08 -11.76
CA PHE A 62 2.27 -14.78 -11.78
C PHE A 62 1.37 -13.64 -11.28
N VAL A 63 0.08 -13.64 -11.65
CA VAL A 63 -0.92 -12.69 -11.10
C VAL A 63 -1.01 -12.83 -9.58
N THR A 64 -1.10 -14.06 -9.08
CA THR A 64 -1.23 -14.35 -7.64
C THR A 64 0.00 -13.86 -6.87
N ALA A 65 1.19 -14.09 -7.40
CA ALA A 65 2.44 -13.61 -6.82
C ALA A 65 2.49 -12.08 -6.79
N TYR A 66 2.09 -11.42 -7.88
CA TYR A 66 2.00 -9.96 -7.95
C TYR A 66 1.03 -9.39 -6.92
N TYR A 67 -0.19 -9.92 -6.84
CA TYR A 67 -1.19 -9.52 -5.83
C TYR A 67 -0.67 -9.68 -4.39
N SER A 68 0.04 -10.77 -4.11
CA SER A 68 0.65 -11.02 -2.80
C SER A 68 1.70 -9.97 -2.43
N ILE A 69 2.50 -9.53 -3.41
CA ILE A 69 3.48 -8.46 -3.22
C ILE A 69 2.78 -7.15 -2.91
N VAL A 70 1.73 -6.80 -3.66
CA VAL A 70 0.94 -5.59 -3.43
C VAL A 70 0.40 -5.56 -2.00
N LEU A 71 -0.26 -6.64 -1.57
CA LEU A 71 -0.85 -6.74 -0.23
C LEU A 71 0.22 -6.67 0.88
N THR A 72 1.37 -7.32 0.65
CA THR A 72 2.49 -7.25 1.59
C THR A 72 3.05 -5.83 1.69
N MET A 73 3.21 -5.12 0.57
CA MET A 73 3.69 -3.73 0.55
C MET A 73 2.76 -2.77 1.27
N VAL A 74 1.45 -2.98 1.18
CA VAL A 74 0.44 -2.21 1.94
C VAL A 74 0.70 -2.32 3.44
N CYS A 75 0.95 -3.52 3.95
CA CYS A 75 1.25 -3.73 5.37
C CYS A 75 2.59 -3.11 5.83
N PHE A 76 3.53 -2.84 4.92
CA PHE A 76 4.84 -2.31 5.28
C PHE A 76 4.82 -0.82 5.67
N ILE A 77 3.92 0.00 5.09
CA ILE A 77 3.89 1.44 5.34
C ILE A 77 3.47 1.77 6.79
N ASP A 78 2.52 1.02 7.34
CA ASP A 78 2.15 1.07 8.76
C ASP A 78 3.38 0.87 9.66
N ILE A 79 4.15 -0.19 9.39
CA ILE A 79 5.36 -0.51 10.12
C ILE A 79 6.38 0.64 10.02
N TRP A 80 6.47 1.33 8.88
CA TRP A 80 7.38 2.47 8.71
C TRP A 80 6.99 3.67 9.57
N CYS A 81 5.71 4.03 9.64
CA CYS A 81 5.20 5.09 10.52
C CYS A 81 5.60 4.83 11.98
N ALA A 82 5.39 3.61 12.46
CA ALA A 82 5.75 3.22 13.83
C ALA A 82 7.28 3.22 14.07
N ARG A 83 8.07 2.76 13.08
CA ARG A 83 9.55 2.69 13.17
C ARG A 83 10.21 4.07 13.12
N LEU A 84 9.65 5.00 12.35
CA LEU A 84 10.11 6.40 12.33
C LEU A 84 10.01 7.01 13.74
N SER A 85 8.89 6.78 14.43
CA SER A 85 8.69 7.25 15.82
C SER A 85 9.62 6.58 16.82
N GLU A 86 9.85 5.26 16.69
CA GLU A 86 10.75 4.50 17.57
C GLU A 86 12.22 4.97 17.47
N ALA A 87 12.70 5.26 16.26
CA ALA A 87 14.07 5.72 16.05
C ALA A 87 14.33 7.11 16.65
N ASP A 88 13.29 7.95 16.72
CA ASP A 88 13.36 9.25 17.37
C ASP A 88 13.40 9.14 18.90
N ALA A 89 12.78 8.10 19.48
CA ALA A 89 12.74 7.88 20.93
C ALA A 89 13.92 7.05 21.48
N SER A 90 14.42 6.05 20.73
CA SER A 90 15.29 4.99 21.27
C SER A 90 16.80 5.22 21.09
N SER A 91 17.23 6.06 20.15
CA SER A 91 18.65 6.22 19.84
C SER A 91 19.20 7.53 20.39
N ALA A 92 19.99 7.43 21.48
CA ALA A 92 20.72 8.56 22.05
C ALA A 92 21.60 9.29 21.01
N ARG A 93 22.11 8.56 20.01
CA ARG A 93 22.90 9.11 18.89
C ARG A 93 22.06 9.96 17.94
N ILE A 94 20.82 9.54 17.69
CA ILE A 94 19.85 10.25 16.86
C ILE A 94 19.29 11.47 17.60
N ARG A 95 19.03 11.34 18.90
CA ARG A 95 18.61 12.46 19.75
C ARG A 95 19.66 13.58 19.79
N ASN A 96 20.94 13.21 19.94
CA ASN A 96 22.07 14.13 19.90
C ASN A 96 22.32 14.74 18.50
N TYR A 97 22.03 14.00 17.42
CA TYR A 97 22.10 14.52 16.05
C TYR A 97 20.95 15.50 15.75
N VAL A 98 19.73 15.22 16.23
CA VAL A 98 18.59 16.14 16.08
C VAL A 98 18.77 17.39 16.94
N SER A 99 19.31 17.27 18.16
CA SER A 99 19.57 18.41 19.04
C SER A 99 20.75 19.29 18.61
N SER A 100 21.64 18.78 17.74
CA SER A 100 22.75 19.54 17.17
C SER A 100 22.41 20.19 15.83
N LEU A 101 21.27 19.86 15.25
CA LEU A 101 20.78 20.47 14.02
C LEU A 101 19.97 21.73 14.35
N PRO A 102 20.27 22.89 13.74
CA PRO A 102 19.48 24.12 13.90
C PRO A 102 18.20 24.02 13.06
N VAL A 103 17.35 23.05 13.38
CA VAL A 103 16.18 22.68 12.58
C VAL A 103 14.93 23.04 13.38
N SER A 104 14.09 23.90 12.79
CA SER A 104 12.78 24.24 13.34
C SER A 104 11.87 23.02 13.39
N ALA A 105 10.94 22.97 14.37
CA ALA A 105 9.92 21.93 14.50
C ALA A 105 9.20 21.62 13.17
N ASN A 106 8.92 22.68 12.40
CA ASN A 106 8.29 22.60 11.09
C ASN A 106 9.11 21.79 10.10
N SER A 107 10.43 21.97 10.10
CA SER A 107 11.35 21.26 9.19
C SER A 107 11.48 19.78 9.57
N TYR A 108 11.34 19.44 10.85
CA TYR A 108 11.29 18.06 11.32
C TYR A 108 10.00 17.37 10.86
N VAL A 109 8.82 17.97 11.12
CA VAL A 109 7.54 17.41 10.68
C VAL A 109 7.50 17.27 9.16
N ALA A 110 7.91 18.31 8.43
CA ALA A 110 7.96 18.28 6.97
C ALA A 110 8.84 17.15 6.42
N SER A 111 9.98 16.86 7.06
CA SER A 111 10.86 15.77 6.61
C SER A 111 10.19 14.40 6.66
N LYS A 112 9.36 14.12 7.67
CA LYS A 112 8.63 12.86 7.82
C LYS A 112 7.55 12.68 6.76
N TYR A 113 6.76 13.73 6.53
CA TYR A 113 5.71 13.72 5.51
C TYR A 113 6.30 13.55 4.11
N VAL A 114 7.34 14.31 3.77
CA VAL A 114 7.99 14.21 2.46
C VAL A 114 8.69 12.85 2.29
N PHE A 115 9.29 12.29 3.35
CA PHE A 115 9.87 10.95 3.29
C PHE A 115 8.83 9.89 2.95
N ILE A 116 7.67 9.90 3.61
CA ILE A 116 6.57 8.98 3.32
C ILE A 116 6.06 9.17 1.89
N THR A 117 5.88 10.41 1.42
CA THR A 117 5.47 10.67 0.04
C THR A 117 6.45 10.10 -0.98
N ILE A 118 7.76 10.33 -0.80
CA ILE A 118 8.80 9.79 -1.69
C ILE A 118 8.78 8.26 -1.65
N ALA A 119 8.71 7.67 -0.45
CA ALA A 119 8.73 6.23 -0.30
C ALA A 119 7.50 5.57 -0.96
N THR A 120 6.29 6.12 -0.76
CA THR A 120 5.07 5.64 -1.42
C THR A 120 5.15 5.81 -2.93
N TYR A 121 5.67 6.94 -3.43
CA TYR A 121 5.84 7.17 -4.87
C TYR A 121 6.78 6.15 -5.53
N VAL A 122 7.92 5.84 -4.88
CA VAL A 122 8.86 4.83 -5.36
C VAL A 122 8.20 3.44 -5.39
N LEU A 123 7.41 3.10 -4.36
CA LEU A 123 6.68 1.82 -4.32
C LEU A 123 5.66 1.72 -5.46
N ILE A 124 4.84 2.76 -5.67
CA ILE A 124 3.88 2.80 -6.78
C ILE A 124 4.60 2.61 -8.11
N SER A 125 5.70 3.35 -8.33
CA SER A 125 6.46 3.29 -9.57
C SER A 125 7.00 1.88 -9.85
N LEU A 126 7.57 1.23 -8.82
CA LEU A 126 8.09 -0.14 -8.94
C LEU A 126 6.98 -1.14 -9.24
N LEU A 127 5.83 -1.02 -8.59
CA LEU A 127 4.68 -1.90 -8.82
C LEU A 127 4.10 -1.70 -10.23
N SER A 128 3.94 -0.46 -10.68
CA SER A 128 3.49 -0.16 -12.05
C SER A 128 4.43 -0.73 -13.11
N ILE A 129 5.75 -0.59 -12.94
CA ILE A 129 6.72 -1.21 -13.86
C ILE A 129 6.55 -2.73 -13.88
N THR A 130 6.38 -3.34 -12.71
CA THR A 130 6.19 -4.79 -12.57
C THR A 130 4.91 -5.25 -13.27
N GLY A 131 3.79 -4.53 -13.07
CA GLY A 131 2.51 -4.78 -13.72
C GLY A 131 2.60 -4.73 -15.23
N ILE A 132 3.26 -3.69 -15.79
CA ILE A 132 3.46 -3.54 -17.23
C ILE A 132 4.27 -4.71 -17.80
N VAL A 133 5.35 -5.11 -17.13
CA VAL A 133 6.16 -6.26 -17.56
C VAL A 133 5.32 -7.54 -17.51
N LEU A 134 4.58 -7.78 -16.43
CA LEU A 134 3.70 -8.93 -16.32
C LEU A 134 2.67 -8.96 -17.45
N ALA A 135 1.96 -7.86 -17.67
CA ALA A 135 0.94 -7.73 -18.71
C ALA A 135 1.52 -7.97 -20.12
N ALA A 136 2.72 -7.47 -20.41
CA ALA A 136 3.34 -7.59 -21.73
C ALA A 136 3.66 -9.04 -22.14
N PHE A 137 3.89 -9.92 -21.17
CA PHE A 137 4.18 -11.34 -21.42
C PHE A 137 3.00 -12.26 -21.09
N THR A 138 1.80 -11.70 -20.86
CA THR A 138 0.56 -12.43 -20.58
C THR A 138 -0.28 -12.58 -21.83
N GLU A 139 -0.79 -13.79 -22.08
CA GLU A 139 -1.67 -14.04 -23.22
C GLU A 139 -3.04 -13.39 -22.99
N PRO A 140 -3.74 -12.99 -24.08
CA PRO A 140 -5.09 -12.48 -23.98
C PRO A 140 -6.03 -13.48 -23.31
N GLY A 141 -6.72 -13.04 -22.26
CA GLY A 141 -7.64 -13.88 -21.49
C GLY A 141 -7.72 -13.43 -20.03
N ARG A 142 -8.28 -14.31 -19.18
CA ARG A 142 -8.54 -14.00 -17.76
C ARG A 142 -7.30 -13.55 -16.99
N GLY A 143 -6.12 -14.10 -17.28
CA GLY A 143 -4.87 -13.70 -16.62
C GLY A 143 -4.54 -12.22 -16.86
N LEU A 144 -4.67 -11.77 -18.11
CA LEU A 144 -4.43 -10.37 -18.48
C LEU A 144 -5.48 -9.42 -17.88
N ASP A 145 -6.75 -9.83 -17.89
CA ASP A 145 -7.84 -9.05 -17.28
C ASP A 145 -7.61 -8.85 -15.77
N LEU A 146 -7.14 -9.89 -15.07
CA LEU A 146 -6.80 -9.79 -13.65
C LEU A 146 -5.59 -8.89 -13.39
N ILE A 147 -4.55 -8.93 -14.23
CA ILE A 147 -3.39 -8.01 -14.10
C ILE A 147 -3.86 -6.57 -14.28
N ARG A 148 -4.67 -6.28 -15.31
CA ARG A 148 -5.21 -4.95 -15.57
C ARG A 148 -6.09 -4.45 -14.44
N MET A 149 -6.94 -5.34 -13.89
CA MET A 149 -7.73 -5.02 -12.70
C MET A 149 -6.83 -4.68 -11.51
N CYS A 150 -5.76 -5.45 -11.29
CA CYS A 150 -4.79 -5.14 -10.24
C CYS A 150 -4.13 -3.77 -10.47
N GLU A 151 -3.71 -3.44 -11.69
CA GLU A 151 -3.11 -2.13 -12.03
C GLU A 151 -4.04 -0.96 -11.73
N VAL A 152 -5.33 -1.08 -12.06
CA VAL A 152 -6.33 -0.04 -11.73
C VAL A 152 -6.53 0.08 -10.21
N LEU A 153 -6.53 -1.04 -9.49
CA LEU A 153 -6.69 -1.09 -8.04
C LEU A 153 -5.42 -0.65 -7.27
N MET A 154 -4.25 -0.62 -7.91
CA MET A 154 -3.01 -0.15 -7.28
C MET A 154 -3.11 1.28 -6.74
N LEU A 155 -3.71 2.17 -7.53
CA LEU A 155 -3.86 3.58 -7.19
C LEU A 155 -4.71 3.80 -5.93
N PRO A 156 -5.95 3.30 -5.82
CA PRO A 156 -6.74 3.48 -4.62
C PRO A 156 -6.16 2.74 -3.40
N VAL A 157 -5.52 1.58 -3.60
CA VAL A 157 -4.84 0.85 -2.51
C VAL A 157 -3.66 1.66 -1.96
N THR A 158 -2.84 2.26 -2.83
CA THR A 158 -1.72 3.10 -2.41
C THR A 158 -2.18 4.46 -1.87
N SER A 159 -3.30 4.99 -2.35
CA SER A 159 -3.98 6.15 -1.79
C SER A 159 -4.43 5.93 -0.35
N LEU A 160 -5.02 4.77 -0.08
CA LEU A 160 -5.44 4.37 1.27
C LEU A 160 -4.24 4.33 2.24
N LEU A 161 -3.04 3.99 1.76
CA LEU A 161 -1.83 4.05 2.56
C LEU A 161 -1.45 5.48 2.96
N ILE A 162 -1.59 6.43 2.04
CA ILE A 162 -1.36 7.86 2.33
C ILE A 162 -2.40 8.35 3.34
N LEU A 163 -3.65 7.91 3.21
CA LEU A 163 -4.71 8.22 4.17
C LEU A 163 -4.38 7.67 5.56
N VAL A 164 -3.96 6.41 5.67
CA VAL A 164 -3.52 5.81 6.95
C VAL A 164 -2.35 6.59 7.54
N ALA A 165 -1.32 6.90 6.74
CA ALA A 165 -0.19 7.70 7.17
C ALA A 165 -0.60 9.11 7.63
N SER A 166 -1.64 9.70 7.02
CA SER A 166 -2.18 11.00 7.41
C SER A 166 -2.77 11.01 8.82
N VAL A 167 -3.22 9.86 9.34
CA VAL A 167 -3.76 9.73 10.70
C VAL A 167 -2.66 9.30 11.67
N GLU A 168 -1.81 8.36 11.26
CA GLU A 168 -0.77 7.78 12.12
C GLU A 168 0.38 8.74 12.40
N LEU A 169 0.87 9.47 11.39
CA LEU A 169 2.00 10.39 11.56
C LEU A 169 1.73 11.46 12.63
N PRO A 170 0.59 12.19 12.63
CA PRO A 170 0.27 13.13 13.71
C PRO A 170 0.24 12.47 15.09
N LEU A 171 -0.39 11.29 15.20
CA LEU A 171 -0.50 10.57 16.48
C LEU A 171 0.89 10.23 17.02
N TYR A 172 1.76 9.70 16.17
CA TYR A 172 3.12 9.33 16.56
C TYR A 172 4.02 10.53 16.84
N ILE A 173 3.85 11.65 16.12
CA ILE A 173 4.65 12.87 16.31
C ILE A 173 4.22 13.63 17.58
N LEU A 174 2.92 13.68 17.88
CA LEU A 174 2.36 14.48 18.97
C LEU A 174 2.25 13.72 20.29
N LEU A 175 1.87 12.44 20.26
CA LEU A 175 1.62 11.62 21.46
C LEU A 175 2.74 10.63 21.76
N GLY A 176 3.62 10.37 20.80
CA GLY A 176 4.66 9.33 20.88
C GLY A 176 4.12 7.94 20.60
N ARG A 177 5.02 6.95 20.48
CA ARG A 177 4.69 5.60 19.99
C ARG A 177 3.72 4.82 20.87
N GLU A 178 3.93 4.79 22.19
CA GLU A 178 3.10 3.98 23.09
C GLU A 178 1.64 4.44 23.08
N LYS A 179 1.42 5.75 23.24
CA LYS A 179 0.08 6.35 23.19
C LYS A 179 -0.50 6.31 21.79
N GLY A 180 0.30 6.55 20.76
CA GLY A 180 -0.12 6.44 19.36
C GLY A 180 -0.61 5.03 19.00
N ASN A 181 0.11 3.98 19.43
CA ASN A 181 -0.33 2.60 19.22
C ASN A 181 -1.61 2.28 19.99
N LEU A 182 -1.75 2.74 21.23
CA LEU A 182 -2.99 2.55 22.00
C LEU A 182 -4.18 3.21 21.30
N THR A 183 -4.03 4.45 20.83
CA THR A 183 -5.07 5.15 20.08
C THR A 183 -5.42 4.43 18.78
N LYS A 184 -4.41 3.95 18.04
CA LYS A 184 -4.62 3.16 16.83
C LYS A 184 -5.42 1.89 17.11
N VAL A 185 -5.05 1.13 18.13
CA VAL A 185 -5.76 -0.10 18.53
C VAL A 185 -7.20 0.22 18.94
N ALA A 186 -7.42 1.32 19.66
CA ALA A 186 -8.77 1.76 20.02
C ALA A 186 -9.64 2.10 18.80
N ILE A 187 -9.09 2.82 17.81
CA ILE A 187 -9.78 3.13 16.56
C ILE A 187 -10.09 1.85 15.78
N ALA A 188 -9.13 0.93 15.67
CA ALA A 188 -9.32 -0.34 14.97
C ALA A 188 -10.40 -1.20 15.65
N LEU A 189 -10.39 -1.27 16.99
CA LEU A 189 -11.43 -1.96 17.77
C LEU A 189 -12.80 -1.34 17.53
N LEU A 190 -12.91 -0.01 17.52
CA LEU A 190 -14.16 0.68 17.24
C LEU A 190 -14.69 0.35 15.84
N LEU A 191 -13.82 0.33 14.83
CA LEU A 191 -14.19 -0.09 13.47
C LEU A 191 -14.67 -1.54 13.42
N VAL A 192 -14.01 -2.45 14.15
CA VAL A 192 -14.43 -3.85 14.27
C VAL A 192 -15.82 -3.95 14.92
N PHE A 193 -16.10 -3.18 15.97
CA PHE A 193 -17.42 -3.13 16.59
C PHE A 193 -18.51 -2.62 15.64
N VAL A 194 -18.20 -1.58 14.87
CA VAL A 194 -19.12 -1.06 13.84
C VAL A 194 -19.36 -2.13 12.77
N LEU A 195 -18.33 -2.84 12.34
CA LEU A 195 -18.42 -3.89 11.33
C LEU A 195 -19.23 -5.09 11.84
N ILE A 196 -19.03 -5.51 13.10
CA ILE A 196 -19.84 -6.56 13.74
C ILE A 196 -21.29 -6.09 13.88
N GLY A 197 -21.53 -4.85 14.31
CA GLY A 197 -22.87 -4.28 14.38
C GLY A 197 -23.55 -4.27 13.02
N PHE A 198 -22.85 -3.83 11.98
CA PHE A 198 -23.34 -3.90 10.61
C PHE A 198 -23.64 -5.35 10.20
N MET A 199 -22.75 -6.30 10.51
CA MET A 199 -23.00 -7.70 10.17
C MET A 199 -24.17 -8.34 10.93
N LEU A 200 -24.47 -7.89 12.14
CA LEU A 200 -25.59 -8.44 12.93
C LEU A 200 -26.94 -7.87 12.51
N PHE A 201 -26.98 -6.65 11.94
CA PHE A 201 -28.23 -5.95 11.64
C PHE A 201 -28.47 -5.66 10.15
N ALA A 202 -27.46 -5.78 9.29
CA ALA A 202 -27.61 -5.64 7.85
C ALA A 202 -28.04 -6.97 7.22
N ASP A 203 -28.82 -6.89 6.15
CA ASP A 203 -29.23 -8.05 5.36
C ASP A 203 -28.03 -8.60 4.57
N ILE A 204 -27.39 -9.65 5.09
CA ILE A 204 -26.20 -10.31 4.50
C ILE A 204 -26.62 -11.33 3.41
N SER A 205 -27.89 -11.39 3.00
CA SER A 205 -28.36 -12.34 1.98
C SER A 205 -27.47 -12.39 0.72
N TRP A 206 -26.89 -11.26 0.29
CA TRP A 206 -25.94 -11.14 -0.83
C TRP A 206 -24.54 -11.75 -0.63
N LEU A 207 -24.15 -12.07 0.61
CA LEU A 207 -22.82 -12.59 1.00
C LEU A 207 -22.87 -14.11 1.31
N SER A 208 -24.07 -14.69 1.36
CA SER A 208 -24.29 -16.10 1.70
C SER A 208 -23.90 -17.07 0.57
N GLU A 209 -23.96 -16.63 -0.69
CA GLU A 209 -23.52 -17.37 -1.88
C GLU A 209 -22.01 -17.15 -2.12
N LYS A 210 -21.17 -17.72 -1.25
CA LYS A 210 -19.70 -17.52 -1.26
C LYS A 210 -19.02 -17.80 -2.61
N THR A 211 -19.53 -18.75 -3.38
CA THR A 211 -19.02 -19.12 -4.71
C THR A 211 -19.45 -18.13 -5.80
N GLU A 212 -20.59 -17.46 -5.64
CA GLU A 212 -21.05 -16.46 -6.59
C GLU A 212 -20.57 -15.04 -6.25
N PHE A 213 -20.16 -14.77 -5.02
CA PHE A 213 -19.72 -13.43 -4.61
C PHE A 213 -18.55 -12.92 -5.46
N LEU A 214 -17.49 -13.73 -5.64
CA LEU A 214 -16.33 -13.33 -6.44
C LEU A 214 -16.71 -13.09 -7.91
N VAL A 215 -17.54 -13.97 -8.47
CA VAL A 215 -18.01 -13.85 -9.85
C VAL A 215 -18.90 -12.63 -10.03
N ARG A 216 -19.85 -12.40 -9.12
CA ARG A 216 -20.73 -11.22 -9.11
C ARG A 216 -19.94 -9.93 -8.88
N PHE A 217 -18.92 -9.96 -8.02
CA PHE A 217 -18.03 -8.83 -7.78
C PHE A 217 -17.20 -8.48 -9.02
N ILE A 218 -16.61 -9.48 -9.69
CA ILE A 218 -15.88 -9.29 -10.95
C ILE A 218 -16.82 -8.75 -12.03
N ASN A 219 -18.02 -9.32 -12.17
CA ASN A 219 -19.01 -8.85 -13.15
C ASN A 219 -19.50 -7.42 -12.85
N TRP A 220 -19.69 -7.07 -11.57
CA TRP A 220 -19.99 -5.71 -11.14
C TRP A 220 -18.83 -4.74 -11.45
N TYR A 221 -17.59 -5.15 -11.17
CA TYR A 221 -16.40 -4.36 -11.48
C TYR A 221 -16.26 -4.10 -12.97
N MET A 222 -16.42 -5.14 -13.80
CA MET A 222 -16.36 -5.01 -15.26
C MET A 222 -17.49 -4.11 -15.80
N LYS A 223 -18.68 -4.18 -15.20
CA LYS A 223 -19.82 -3.32 -15.58
C LYS A 223 -19.57 -1.83 -15.27
N TYR A 224 -18.95 -1.52 -14.13
CA TYR A 224 -18.71 -0.16 -13.66
C TYR A 224 -17.24 0.26 -13.76
N GLN A 225 -16.47 -0.36 -14.67
CA GLN A 225 -15.03 -0.21 -14.74
C GLN A 225 -14.62 1.27 -14.92
N THR A 226 -15.36 2.01 -15.74
CA THR A 226 -15.09 3.43 -16.03
C THR A 226 -15.32 4.31 -14.80
N GLU A 227 -16.43 4.11 -14.11
CA GLU A 227 -16.80 4.86 -12.90
C GLU A 227 -15.84 4.54 -11.75
N ILE A 228 -15.47 3.26 -11.57
CA ILE A 228 -14.51 2.83 -10.56
C ILE A 228 -13.14 3.42 -10.85
N THR A 229 -12.72 3.43 -12.11
CA THR A 229 -11.45 4.03 -12.53
C THR A 229 -11.43 5.54 -12.23
N LEU A 230 -12.51 6.26 -12.56
CA LEU A 230 -12.62 7.69 -12.27
C LEU A 230 -12.67 7.99 -10.77
N ALA A 231 -13.43 7.21 -9.99
CA ALA A 231 -13.47 7.30 -8.54
C ALA A 231 -12.10 7.03 -7.91
N SER A 232 -11.32 6.10 -8.46
CA SER A 232 -9.97 5.75 -8.00
C SER A 232 -8.98 6.90 -8.20
N TYR A 233 -9.08 7.63 -9.31
CA TYR A 233 -8.27 8.83 -9.52
C TYR A 233 -8.68 9.97 -8.59
N LEU A 234 -9.99 10.19 -8.41
CA LEU A 234 -10.51 11.23 -7.53
C LEU A 234 -10.17 10.97 -6.05
N SER A 235 -10.28 9.74 -5.57
CA SER A 235 -9.91 9.38 -4.19
C SER A 235 -8.44 9.70 -3.91
N THR A 236 -7.56 9.47 -4.88
CA THR A 236 -6.13 9.79 -4.77
C THR A 236 -5.88 11.28 -4.58
N VAL A 237 -6.61 12.14 -5.28
CA VAL A 237 -6.50 13.60 -5.11
C VAL A 237 -7.02 14.04 -3.74
N VAL A 238 -8.14 13.47 -3.29
CA VAL A 238 -8.73 13.76 -1.98
C VAL A 238 -7.79 13.32 -0.85
N ASP A 239 -7.21 12.14 -0.94
CA ASP A 239 -6.30 11.61 0.09
C ASP A 239 -5.01 12.44 0.19
N LEU A 240 -4.47 12.91 -0.94
CA LEU A 240 -3.34 13.85 -0.94
C LEU A 240 -3.71 15.19 -0.28
N PHE A 241 -4.92 15.69 -0.51
CA PHE A 241 -5.40 16.90 0.16
C PHE A 241 -5.53 16.69 1.68
N ILE A 242 -6.09 15.55 2.11
CA ILE A 242 -6.18 15.17 3.52
C ILE A 242 -4.78 15.06 4.14
N PHE A 243 -3.83 14.46 3.43
CA PHE A 243 -2.43 14.33 3.88
C PHE A 243 -1.76 15.69 4.07
N TYR A 244 -1.97 16.63 3.14
CA TYR A 244 -1.48 17.99 3.27
C TYR A 244 -2.12 18.74 4.45
N LEU A 245 -3.43 18.57 4.65
CA LEU A 245 -4.16 19.18 5.75
C LEU A 245 -3.67 18.63 7.10
N SER A 246 -3.44 17.32 7.17
CA SER A 246 -2.85 16.64 8.33
C SER A 246 -1.46 17.17 8.68
N TYR A 247 -0.61 17.40 7.67
CA TYR A 247 0.69 18.07 7.85
C TYR A 247 0.54 19.46 8.50
N ARG A 248 -0.35 20.30 7.98
CA ARG A 248 -0.59 21.66 8.50
C ARG A 248 -1.07 21.65 9.95
N ILE A 249 -1.99 20.74 10.27
CA ILE A 249 -2.49 20.54 11.64
C ILE A 249 -1.35 20.10 12.57
N THR A 250 -0.55 19.13 12.14
CA THR A 250 0.56 18.59 12.95
C THR A 250 1.58 19.66 13.27
N VAL A 251 1.96 20.49 12.28
CA VAL A 251 2.88 21.61 12.48
C VAL A 251 2.33 22.61 13.50
N PHE A 252 1.05 22.98 13.38
CA PHE A 252 0.40 23.92 14.29
C PHE A 252 0.41 23.43 15.74
N PHE A 253 0.03 22.17 15.98
CA PHE A 253 0.03 21.59 17.33
C PHE A 253 1.45 21.42 17.88
N LYS A 254 2.42 21.06 17.02
CA LYS A 254 3.82 20.90 17.46
C LYS A 254 4.43 22.23 17.90
N ALA A 255 4.19 23.30 17.13
CA ALA A 255 4.66 24.64 17.49
C ALA A 255 4.10 25.12 18.84
N ARG A 256 2.86 24.72 19.19
CA ARG A 256 2.24 25.03 20.49
C ARG A 256 2.77 24.19 21.66
N GLN A 257 3.35 23.02 21.41
CA GLN A 257 3.97 22.20 22.46
C GLN A 257 5.38 22.70 22.83
N GLU A 258 6.03 23.43 21.93
CA GLU A 258 7.41 23.93 22.09
C GLU A 258 7.47 25.41 22.55
N ALA A 259 6.33 26.11 22.56
CA ALA A 259 6.16 27.47 23.07
C ALA A 259 5.73 27.46 24.55
#